data_AF-A0A367B743-F1
#
_entry.id   AF-A0A367B743-F1
#
_cell.length_a   1.000
_cell.length_b   1.000
_cell.length_c   1.000
_cell.angle_alpha   90.00
_cell.angle_beta   90.00
_cell.angle_gamma   90.00
#
_symmetry.space_group_name_H-M   'P 1'
#
loop_
_entity.id
_entity.type
_entity.pdbx_description
1 polymer ?
#
loop_
_entity_poly.entity_id
_entity_poly.type
_entity_poly.pdbx_seq_one_letter_code
_entity_poly.pdbx_strand_id
1 'polypeptide(L)'
;MGHVTEGTHHSRVALDNPATTRVSQPGREEAVVRAGEHPIEHESPADWGWHGETGKWGQIGGWFATLVILAFLVGNHEGRVEDLWLLGIALIMAVVLIWDLRRKKTAWRR
;
A
#
# COMPACT_ATOMS: atom_id res chain seq x y z
N MET A 1 33.91 16.86 -49.92
CA MET A 1 33.92 15.71 -48.99
C MET A 1 32.69 15.87 -48.11
N GLY A 2 31.56 15.25 -48.51
CA GLY A 2 30.26 15.44 -47.86
C GLY A 2 30.16 14.59 -46.60
N HIS A 3 29.86 15.24 -45.48
CA HIS A 3 29.68 14.62 -44.18
C HIS A 3 28.36 13.84 -44.16
N VAL A 4 28.42 12.53 -43.94
CA VAL A 4 27.23 11.69 -43.73
C VAL A 4 26.68 12.04 -42.34
N THR A 5 25.54 12.72 -42.28
CA THR A 5 24.80 12.90 -41.02
C THR A 5 23.93 11.68 -40.78
N GLU A 6 24.48 10.76 -40.00
CA GLU A 6 23.75 9.68 -39.36
C GLU A 6 22.95 10.28 -38.20
N GLY A 7 21.70 10.65 -38.48
CA GLY A 7 20.84 11.39 -37.55
C GLY A 7 19.43 10.84 -37.49
N THR A 8 19.21 9.95 -36.53
CA THR A 8 17.96 9.88 -35.73
C THR A 8 16.70 9.41 -36.47
N HIS A 9 16.62 8.10 -36.73
CA HIS A 9 15.42 7.43 -37.26
C HIS A 9 14.47 6.92 -36.14
N HIS A 10 14.43 7.55 -34.96
CA HIS A 10 13.64 7.06 -33.80
C HIS A 10 12.43 7.92 -33.43
N SER A 11 12.24 9.09 -34.05
CA SER A 11 11.39 10.15 -33.49
C SER A 11 9.99 10.30 -34.11
N ARG A 12 9.59 9.48 -35.08
CA ARG A 12 8.28 9.62 -35.77
C ARG A 12 7.26 8.52 -35.52
N VAL A 13 7.68 7.34 -35.08
CA VAL A 13 6.75 6.19 -34.96
C VAL A 13 5.80 6.31 -33.74
N ALA A 14 6.13 7.14 -32.75
CA ALA A 14 5.34 7.26 -31.51
C ALA A 14 4.32 8.41 -31.48
N LEU A 15 4.32 9.34 -32.45
CA LEU A 15 3.53 10.58 -32.35
C LEU A 15 2.07 10.43 -32.82
N ASP A 16 1.78 9.48 -33.72
CA ASP A 16 0.46 9.29 -34.35
C ASP A 16 -0.02 7.83 -34.25
N ASN A 17 -0.02 7.27 -33.04
CA ASN A 17 -0.63 5.95 -32.81
C ASN A 17 -2.09 6.13 -32.32
N PRO A 18 -3.12 5.62 -33.04
CA PRO A 18 -4.51 5.70 -32.59
C PRO A 18 -4.76 4.96 -31.27
N ALA A 19 -3.82 4.10 -30.84
CA ALA A 19 -3.85 3.43 -29.55
C ALA A 19 -3.28 4.28 -28.39
N THR A 20 -2.92 5.55 -28.62
CA THR A 20 -2.35 6.45 -27.60
C THR A 20 -3.05 7.81 -27.57
N THR A 21 -3.16 8.41 -26.40
CA THR A 21 -3.76 9.73 -26.14
C THR A 21 -2.80 10.57 -25.30
N ARG A 22 -2.66 11.85 -25.65
CA ARG A 22 -1.91 12.81 -24.81
C ARG A 22 -2.80 13.35 -23.72
N VAL A 23 -2.34 13.26 -22.47
CA VAL A 23 -3.07 13.80 -21.32
C VAL A 23 -2.15 14.74 -20.54
N SER A 24 -2.70 15.91 -20.19
CA SER A 24 -2.02 16.90 -19.34
C SER A 24 -1.95 16.37 -17.89
N GLN A 25 -0.75 16.11 -17.39
CA GLN A 25 -0.52 15.68 -16.01
C GLN A 25 -0.08 16.88 -15.14
N PRO A 26 -0.54 17.00 -13.88
CA PRO A 26 -0.07 18.05 -12.98
C PRO A 26 1.44 17.90 -12.72
N GLY A 27 2.23 18.91 -13.07
CA GLY A 27 3.68 18.93 -12.81
C GLY A 27 4.57 18.14 -13.78
N ARG A 28 4.06 17.73 -14.97
CA ARG A 28 4.84 17.06 -16.02
C ARG A 28 4.49 17.59 -17.41
N GLU A 29 5.46 17.60 -18.34
CA GLU A 29 5.22 17.77 -19.78
C GLU A 29 4.32 16.61 -20.29
N GLU A 30 3.37 16.90 -21.19
CA GLU A 30 2.29 16.00 -21.64
C GLU A 30 2.69 14.50 -21.74
N ALA A 31 1.97 13.64 -21.02
CA ALA A 31 2.23 12.20 -21.04
C ALA A 31 1.44 11.51 -22.16
N VAL A 32 2.08 10.59 -22.88
CA VAL A 32 1.43 9.70 -23.85
C VAL A 32 0.93 8.46 -23.11
N VAL A 33 -0.39 8.35 -22.95
CA VAL A 33 -1.07 7.23 -22.27
C VAL A 33 -1.75 6.35 -23.33
N ARG A 34 -2.00 5.06 -23.04
CA ARG A 34 -2.82 4.25 -23.94
C ARG A 34 -4.24 4.83 -24.05
N ALA A 35 -4.82 4.73 -25.24
CA ALA A 35 -6.18 5.18 -25.49
C ALA A 35 -7.16 4.45 -24.56
N GLY A 36 -7.92 5.21 -23.75
CA GLY A 36 -8.87 4.69 -22.76
C GLY A 36 -8.31 4.49 -21.36
N GLU A 37 -7.04 4.80 -21.12
CA GLU A 37 -6.38 4.63 -19.82
C GLU A 37 -6.15 6.00 -19.16
N HIS A 38 -6.33 6.08 -17.83
CA HIS A 38 -6.23 7.33 -17.10
C HIS A 38 -4.77 7.60 -16.67
N PRO A 39 -4.34 8.88 -16.65
CA PRO A 39 -3.07 9.23 -16.04
C PRO A 39 -3.03 8.76 -14.59
N ILE A 40 -1.90 8.21 -14.16
CA ILE A 40 -1.69 7.90 -12.74
C ILE A 40 -1.63 9.23 -11.99
N GLU A 41 -2.66 9.53 -11.22
CA GLU A 41 -2.73 10.75 -10.40
C GLU A 41 -2.02 10.56 -9.05
N HIS A 42 -2.00 9.33 -8.53
CA HIS A 42 -1.41 8.97 -7.24
C HIS A 42 -0.79 7.57 -7.34
N GLU A 43 0.40 7.38 -6.77
CA GLU A 43 1.09 6.10 -6.76
C GLU A 43 0.46 5.16 -5.73
N SER A 44 0.10 3.96 -6.17
CA SER A 44 -0.42 2.89 -5.34
C SER A 44 0.63 1.79 -5.16
N PRO A 45 0.65 1.06 -4.02
CA PRO A 45 1.54 -0.08 -3.86
C PRO A 45 1.43 -1.15 -4.95
N ALA A 46 0.24 -1.28 -5.55
CA ALA A 46 0.01 -2.20 -6.65
C ALA A 46 0.79 -1.83 -7.92
N ASP A 47 1.10 -0.54 -8.11
CA ASP A 47 1.76 -0.04 -9.32
C ASP A 47 3.20 -0.57 -9.47
N TRP A 48 3.87 -0.90 -8.35
CA TRP A 48 5.21 -1.49 -8.32
C TRP A 48 5.22 -2.98 -7.93
N GLY A 49 4.07 -3.64 -8.03
CA GLY A 49 3.96 -5.10 -7.89
C GLY A 49 3.56 -5.58 -6.48
N TRP A 50 3.35 -4.70 -5.51
CA TRP A 50 2.86 -5.11 -4.19
C TRP A 50 1.33 -5.27 -4.18
N HIS A 51 0.88 -6.52 -4.09
CA HIS A 51 -0.56 -6.86 -4.04
C HIS A 51 -0.95 -7.57 -2.74
N GLY A 52 -0.09 -7.49 -1.71
CA GLY A 52 -0.25 -8.24 -0.47
C GLY A 52 -1.33 -7.64 0.43
N GLU A 53 -2.50 -8.28 0.49
CA GLU A 53 -3.48 -8.06 1.56
C GLU A 53 -3.25 -9.10 2.66
N THR A 54 -2.95 -8.66 3.88
CA THR A 54 -2.65 -9.59 5.00
C THR A 54 -3.85 -10.47 5.38
N GLY A 55 -5.07 -10.07 4.98
CA GLY A 55 -6.29 -10.87 5.13
C GLY A 55 -6.47 -11.44 6.53
N LYS A 56 -6.62 -12.77 6.62
CA LYS A 56 -6.73 -13.52 7.88
C LYS A 56 -5.41 -13.59 8.68
N TRP A 57 -4.26 -13.55 8.01
CA TRP A 57 -2.96 -13.67 8.64
C TRP A 57 -2.63 -12.46 9.52
N GLY A 58 -3.10 -11.27 9.14
CA GLY A 58 -2.96 -10.07 9.97
C GLY A 58 -3.69 -10.20 11.30
N GLN A 59 -4.87 -10.82 11.29
CA GLN A 59 -5.64 -11.09 12.51
C GLN A 59 -4.96 -12.13 13.39
N ILE A 60 -4.47 -13.23 12.79
CA ILE A 60 -3.75 -14.27 13.54
C ILE A 60 -2.48 -13.70 14.17
N GLY A 61 -1.67 -12.96 13.39
CA GLY A 61 -0.45 -12.32 13.87
C GLY A 61 -0.71 -11.30 14.97
N GLY A 62 -1.76 -10.49 14.84
CA GLY A 62 -2.15 -9.51 15.85
C GLY A 62 -2.57 -10.16 17.17
N TRP A 63 -3.40 -11.22 17.12
CA TRP A 63 -3.79 -11.95 18.32
C TRP A 63 -2.62 -12.71 18.95
N PHE A 64 -1.75 -13.30 18.13
CA PHE A 64 -0.52 -13.93 18.61
C PHE A 64 0.36 -12.93 19.36
N ALA A 65 0.63 -11.75 18.78
CA ALA A 65 1.39 -10.70 19.45
C ALA A 65 0.72 -10.23 20.76
N THR A 66 -0.61 -10.10 20.76
CA THR A 66 -1.38 -9.77 21.98
C THR A 66 -1.15 -10.81 23.09
N LEU A 67 -1.18 -12.11 22.75
CA LEU A 67 -0.92 -13.19 23.70
C LEU A 67 0.52 -13.18 24.21
N VAL A 68 1.50 -12.87 23.36
CA VAL A 68 2.90 -12.72 23.78
C VAL A 68 3.07 -11.60 24.80
N ILE A 69 2.43 -10.45 24.59
CA ILE A 69 2.44 -9.34 25.56
C ILE A 69 1.81 -9.77 26.89
N LEU A 70 0.70 -10.51 26.85
CA LEU A 70 0.07 -11.02 28.07
C LEU A 70 0.93 -12.07 28.78
N ALA A 71 1.71 -12.86 28.05
CA ALA A 71 2.62 -13.83 28.65
C ALA A 71 3.71 -13.16 29.51
N PHE A 72 4.07 -11.90 29.18
CA PHE A 72 5.06 -11.15 29.97
C PHE A 72 4.56 -10.80 31.37
N LEU A 73 3.26 -10.87 31.64
CA LEU A 73 2.71 -10.72 33.00
C LEU A 73 3.19 -11.83 33.96
N VAL A 74 3.68 -12.96 33.43
CA VAL A 74 4.26 -14.04 34.22
C VAL A 74 5.76 -13.81 34.34
N GLY A 75 6.17 -13.09 35.39
CA GLY A 75 7.56 -12.69 35.58
C GLY A 75 7.85 -12.17 37.00
N ASN A 76 9.07 -11.69 37.22
CA ASN A 76 9.54 -11.18 38.50
C ASN A 76 9.18 -9.69 38.71
N HIS A 77 7.96 -9.27 38.39
CA HIS A 77 7.57 -7.87 38.54
C HIS A 77 7.43 -7.51 40.02
N GLU A 78 8.33 -6.66 40.52
CA GLU A 78 8.23 -6.13 41.89
C GLU A 78 7.22 -4.97 41.99
N GLY A 79 7.04 -4.23 40.88
CA GLY A 79 6.13 -3.11 40.78
C GLY A 79 4.98 -3.36 39.81
N ARG A 80 3.77 -2.90 40.17
CA ARG A 80 2.56 -3.07 39.34
C ARG A 80 2.50 -2.17 38.10
N VAL A 81 3.45 -1.25 37.93
CA VAL A 81 3.45 -0.29 36.81
C VAL A 81 3.67 -1.00 35.48
N GLU A 82 4.58 -1.98 35.45
CA GLU A 82 4.83 -2.79 34.25
C GLU A 82 3.58 -3.58 33.84
N ASP A 83 2.91 -4.23 34.79
CA ASP A 83 1.65 -4.95 34.53
C ASP A 83 0.58 -4.03 33.94
N LEU A 84 0.45 -2.80 34.44
CA LEU A 84 -0.52 -1.83 33.93
C LEU A 84 -0.24 -1.44 32.48
N TRP A 85 1.04 -1.24 32.12
CA TRP A 85 1.44 -0.96 30.75
C TRP A 85 1.21 -2.16 29.83
N LEU A 86 1.59 -3.36 30.25
CA LEU A 86 1.36 -4.60 29.49
C LEU A 86 -0.13 -4.83 29.24
N LEU A 87 -0.97 -4.70 30.28
CA LEU A 87 -2.42 -4.81 30.17
C LEU A 87 -3.01 -3.70 29.28
N GLY A 88 -2.55 -2.45 29.43
CA GLY A 88 -3.01 -1.33 28.62
C GLY A 88 -2.72 -1.53 27.14
N ILE A 89 -1.51 -1.96 26.79
CA ILE A 89 -1.09 -2.24 25.41
C ILE A 89 -1.89 -3.43 24.86
N ALA A 90 -1.99 -4.53 25.61
CA ALA A 90 -2.76 -5.70 25.18
C ALA A 90 -4.25 -5.36 24.94
N LEU A 91 -4.84 -4.52 25.79
CA LEU A 91 -6.22 -4.06 25.65
C LEU A 91 -6.40 -3.23 24.37
N ILE A 92 -5.51 -2.28 24.09
CA ILE A 92 -5.55 -1.46 22.87
C ILE A 92 -5.45 -2.35 21.63
N MET A 93 -4.51 -3.30 21.63
CA MET A 93 -4.36 -4.25 20.51
C MET A 93 -5.63 -5.07 20.29
N ALA A 94 -6.20 -5.64 21.36
CA ALA A 94 -7.43 -6.42 21.28
C ALA A 94 -8.60 -5.58 20.74
N VAL A 95 -8.77 -4.34 21.19
CA VAL A 95 -9.81 -3.43 20.71
C VAL A 95 -9.66 -3.15 19.22
N VAL A 96 -8.44 -2.85 18.74
CA VAL A 96 -8.18 -2.61 17.32
C VAL A 96 -8.49 -3.84 16.47
N LEU A 97 -8.08 -5.04 16.92
CA LEU A 97 -8.33 -6.28 16.19
C LEU A 97 -9.82 -6.62 16.12
N ILE A 98 -10.55 -6.45 17.22
CA ILE A 98 -12.01 -6.63 17.26
C ILE A 98 -12.68 -5.62 16.35
N TRP A 99 -12.24 -4.36 16.36
CA TRP A 99 -12.79 -3.32 15.49
C TRP A 99 -12.57 -3.65 14.01
N ASP A 100 -11.37 -4.11 13.64
CA ASP A 100 -11.06 -4.55 12.28
C ASP A 100 -11.95 -5.73 11.83
N LEU A 101 -12.15 -6.73 12.70
CA LEU A 101 -13.08 -7.85 12.43
C LEU A 101 -14.51 -7.35 12.19
N ARG A 102 -14.97 -6.38 12.98
CA ARG A 102 -16.31 -5.79 12.82
C ARG A 102 -16.40 -5.02 11.51
N ARG A 103 -15.39 -4.19 11.19
CA ARG A 103 -15.36 -3.39 9.96
C ARG A 103 -15.45 -4.29 8.72
N LYS A 104 -14.67 -5.38 8.70
CA LYS A 104 -14.67 -6.40 7.63
C LYS A 104 -16.04 -7.07 7.48
N LYS A 105 -16.70 -7.42 8.58
CA LYS A 105 -18.05 -8.01 8.57
C LYS A 105 -19.15 -7.04 8.13
N THR A 106 -18.94 -5.74 8.24
CA THR A 106 -19.91 -4.70 7.83
C THR A 106 -19.61 -4.07 6.48
N ALA A 107 -18.55 -4.50 5.78
CA ALA A 107 -18.10 -3.88 4.53
C ALA A 107 -19.16 -3.92 3.42
N TRP A 108 -20.02 -4.95 3.39
CA TRP A 108 -21.11 -5.10 2.43
C TRP A 108 -22.30 -4.14 2.63
N ARG A 109 -22.32 -3.39 3.75
CA ARG A 109 -23.38 -2.41 4.05
C ARG A 109 -23.07 -1.01 3.47
N ARG A 110 -22.00 -0.88 2.70
CA ARG A 110 -21.60 0.35 2.01
C ARG A 110 -21.58 0.14 0.51
#